data_AF-A0AAD8YIW6-F1
#
_entry.id   AF-A0AAD8YIW6-F1
#
_cell.length_a   1.000
_cell.length_b   1.000
_cell.length_c   1.000
_cell.angle_alpha   90.00
_cell.angle_beta   90.00
_cell.angle_gamma   90.00
#
_symmetry.space_group_name_H-M   'P 1'
#
loop_
_entity.id
_entity.type
_entity.pdbx_description
1 polymer ?
#
loop_
_entity_poly.entity_id
_entity_poly.type
_entity_poly.pdbx_seq_one_letter_code
_entity_poly.pdbx_strand_id
1 'polypeptide(L)'
;MESTKKEGNISDVNRWPNWGTKPYKVMPHISPESKRIGETFRLRPTDVVVLSFPKTGTTWTQNCCEQLRTRAGGYDFDDITIRQPWIEFAHDLGQDLDNDQIAPPRIFKSHQLYRLSIQEANTCVLFVIQKLR
;
A
#
# COMPACT_ATOMS: atom_id res chain seq x y z
N MET A 1 -21.96 -30.54 32.95
CA MET A 1 -20.90 -29.53 33.15
C MET A 1 -20.74 -28.84 31.82
N GLU A 2 -21.50 -27.77 31.64
CA GLU A 2 -21.60 -26.99 30.40
C GLU A 2 -20.26 -26.28 30.15
N SER A 3 -19.55 -26.66 29.10
CA SER A 3 -18.32 -25.98 28.70
C SER A 3 -18.68 -24.62 28.11
N THR A 4 -18.55 -23.57 28.90
CA THR A 4 -18.71 -22.19 28.45
C THR A 4 -17.65 -21.89 27.38
N LYS A 5 -18.07 -21.81 26.12
CA LYS A 5 -17.31 -21.17 25.04
C LYS A 5 -16.99 -19.76 25.52
N LYS A 6 -15.72 -19.46 25.79
CA LYS A 6 -15.26 -18.09 26.00
C LYS A 6 -15.50 -17.33 24.71
N GLU A 7 -16.49 -16.45 24.72
CA GLU A 7 -16.70 -15.47 23.65
C GLU A 7 -15.41 -14.64 23.53
N GLY A 8 -14.75 -14.78 22.38
CA GLY A 8 -13.53 -14.06 22.07
C GLY A 8 -13.81 -12.56 22.07
N ASN A 9 -13.12 -11.84 22.93
CA ASN A 9 -13.18 -10.40 23.05
C ASN A 9 -12.93 -9.75 21.66
N ILE A 10 -13.90 -9.00 21.15
CA ILE A 10 -13.91 -8.32 19.83
C ILE A 10 -12.80 -7.26 19.67
N SER A 11 -11.94 -7.06 20.68
CA SER A 11 -10.82 -6.11 20.64
C SER A 11 -9.53 -6.62 19.97
N ASP A 12 -9.52 -7.84 19.41
CA ASP A 12 -8.33 -8.48 18.81
C ASP A 12 -8.26 -8.46 17.27
N VAL A 13 -9.10 -7.69 16.59
CA VAL A 13 -9.19 -7.70 15.10
C VAL A 13 -7.93 -7.26 14.35
N ASN A 14 -6.94 -6.68 15.04
CA ASN A 14 -5.69 -6.17 14.45
C ASN A 14 -4.42 -6.88 14.96
N ARG A 15 -4.56 -8.05 15.60
CA ARG A 15 -3.42 -8.83 16.11
C ARG A 15 -3.37 -10.21 15.49
N TRP A 16 -2.16 -10.64 15.13
CA TRP A 16 -1.92 -12.01 14.72
C TRP A 16 -1.82 -12.88 15.97
N PRO A 17 -2.62 -13.95 16.11
CA PRO A 17 -2.54 -14.84 17.27
C PRO A 17 -1.12 -15.38 17.44
N ASN A 18 -0.67 -15.51 18.69
CA ASN A 18 0.62 -16.10 19.10
C ASN A 18 1.90 -15.33 18.75
N TRP A 19 1.82 -14.18 18.05
CA TRP A 19 3.01 -13.47 17.58
C TRP A 19 3.40 -12.24 18.41
N GLY A 20 2.65 -11.91 19.47
CA GLY A 20 2.93 -10.74 20.32
C GLY A 20 2.99 -9.42 19.54
N THR A 21 2.33 -9.35 18.38
CA THR A 21 2.45 -8.22 17.46
C THR A 21 1.77 -6.99 18.05
N LYS A 22 2.47 -5.85 17.98
CA LYS A 22 1.83 -4.55 18.25
C LYS A 22 0.77 -4.33 17.16
N PRO A 23 -0.41 -3.80 17.51
CA PRO A 23 -1.42 -3.47 16.51
C PRO A 23 -0.81 -2.53 15.47
N TYR A 24 -1.20 -2.72 14.21
CA TYR A 24 -0.82 -1.82 13.14
C TYR A 24 -1.14 -0.38 13.54
N LYS A 25 -0.11 0.46 13.65
CA LYS A 25 -0.27 1.90 13.84
C LYS A 25 -0.13 2.56 12.48
N VAL A 26 -1.16 3.31 12.10
CA VAL A 26 -1.10 4.22 10.94
C VAL A 26 0.14 5.11 11.09
N MET A 27 0.86 5.33 9.99
CA MET A 27 2.17 5.97 10.01
C MET A 27 2.16 7.34 10.70
N PRO A 28 3.11 7.62 11.62
CA PRO A 28 3.08 8.79 12.48
C PRO A 28 3.58 10.11 11.84
N HIS A 29 3.97 10.10 10.56
CA HIS A 29 4.62 11.24 9.90
C HIS A 29 3.86 11.79 8.68
N ILE A 30 2.58 11.44 8.53
CA ILE A 30 1.71 11.98 7.48
C ILE A 30 0.94 13.19 8.00
N SER A 31 0.76 14.21 7.17
CA SER A 31 -0.15 15.30 7.52
C SER A 31 -1.59 14.79 7.63
N PRO A 32 -2.46 15.47 8.42
CA PRO A 32 -3.87 15.12 8.48
C PRO A 32 -4.56 15.18 7.10
N GLU A 33 -4.08 16.02 6.19
CA GLU A 33 -4.64 16.16 4.84
C GLU A 33 -4.23 14.99 3.95
N SER A 34 -2.94 14.65 3.91
CA SER A 34 -2.46 13.49 3.16
C SER A 34 -3.10 12.20 3.65
N LYS A 35 -3.33 12.09 4.96
CA LYS A 35 -4.13 10.99 5.53
C LYS A 35 -5.55 10.94 4.94
N ARG A 36 -6.27 12.07 4.97
CA ARG A 36 -7.65 12.14 4.44
C ARG A 36 -7.70 11.76 2.97
N ILE A 37 -6.80 12.32 2.16
CA ILE A 37 -6.71 12.04 0.73
C ILE A 37 -6.41 10.56 0.49
N GLY A 38 -5.44 9.98 1.19
CA GLY A 38 -5.11 8.57 1.06
C GLY A 38 -6.27 7.63 1.45
N GLU A 39 -7.08 8.01 2.45
CA GLU A 39 -8.25 7.24 2.90
C GLU A 39 -9.46 7.36 1.94
N THR A 40 -9.61 8.48 1.25
CA THR A 40 -10.73 8.73 0.32
C THR A 40 -10.40 8.46 -1.14
N PHE A 41 -9.11 8.32 -1.48
CA PHE A 41 -8.66 8.07 -2.83
C PHE A 41 -9.29 6.81 -3.44
N ARG A 42 -9.79 6.93 -4.67
CA ARG A 42 -10.45 5.85 -5.40
C ARG A 42 -9.59 5.42 -6.57
N LEU A 43 -9.16 4.16 -6.53
CA LEU A 43 -8.42 3.53 -7.62
C LEU A 43 -9.33 3.31 -8.83
N ARG A 44 -8.76 3.49 -10.02
CA ARG A 44 -9.39 3.08 -11.28
C ARG A 44 -9.27 1.55 -11.42
N PRO A 45 -10.17 0.88 -12.17
CA PRO A 45 -10.10 -0.57 -12.38
C PRO A 45 -8.81 -1.06 -13.05
N THR A 46 -8.09 -0.17 -13.73
CA THR A 46 -6.82 -0.45 -14.41
C THR A 46 -5.59 -0.13 -13.56
N ASP A 47 -5.76 0.44 -12.37
CA ASP A 47 -4.64 0.82 -11.52
C ASP A 47 -4.05 -0.41 -10.81
N VAL A 48 -2.75 -0.32 -10.51
CA VAL A 48 -1.99 -1.36 -9.81
C VAL A 48 -1.42 -0.76 -8.54
N VAL A 49 -1.51 -1.49 -7.43
CA VAL A 49 -0.91 -1.07 -6.16
C VAL A 49 0.10 -2.10 -5.68
N VAL A 50 1.34 -1.65 -5.49
CA VAL A 50 2.38 -2.39 -4.79
C VAL A 50 2.11 -2.26 -3.29
N LEU A 51 1.42 -3.25 -2.73
CA LEU A 51 1.18 -3.37 -1.30
C LEU A 51 2.25 -4.23 -0.65
N SER A 52 2.97 -3.64 0.28
CA SER A 52 4.02 -4.36 1.02
C SER A 52 4.08 -3.89 2.46
N PHE A 53 4.73 -4.66 3.33
CA PHE A 53 5.18 -4.11 4.59
C PHE A 53 6.43 -3.24 4.36
N PRO A 54 6.68 -2.23 5.21
CA PRO A 54 7.88 -1.42 5.09
C PRO A 54 9.14 -2.29 5.05
N LYS A 55 10.06 -1.98 4.13
CA LYS A 55 11.38 -2.61 3.97
C LYS A 55 11.38 -4.07 3.49
N THR A 56 10.29 -4.57 2.89
CA THR A 56 10.25 -5.91 2.28
C THR A 56 10.53 -5.91 0.77
N GLY A 57 11.17 -4.87 0.22
CA GLY A 57 11.54 -4.82 -1.20
C GLY A 57 10.56 -4.03 -2.09
N THR A 58 9.82 -3.06 -1.55
CA THR A 58 8.92 -2.19 -2.33
C THR A 58 9.64 -1.54 -3.50
N THR A 59 10.78 -0.90 -3.27
CA THR A 59 11.55 -0.19 -4.31
C THR A 59 11.95 -1.11 -5.45
N TRP A 60 12.40 -2.33 -5.16
CA TRP A 60 12.76 -3.30 -6.19
C TRP A 60 11.53 -3.70 -7.02
N THR A 61 10.43 -4.00 -6.35
CA THR A 61 9.15 -4.38 -6.98
C THR A 61 8.61 -3.27 -7.88
N GLN A 62 8.60 -2.04 -7.38
CA GLN A 62 8.17 -0.87 -8.15
C GLN A 62 9.00 -0.69 -9.43
N ASN A 63 10.33 -0.82 -9.34
CA ASN A 63 11.21 -0.76 -10.51
C ASN A 63 10.93 -1.90 -11.51
N CYS A 64 10.70 -3.13 -11.05
CA CYS A 64 10.30 -4.23 -11.94
C CYS A 64 8.99 -3.91 -12.67
N CYS A 65 7.97 -3.43 -11.96
CA CYS A 65 6.70 -3.04 -12.57
C CYS A 65 6.87 -1.89 -13.57
N GLU A 66 7.74 -0.91 -13.26
CA GLU A 66 8.05 0.19 -14.15
C GLU A 66 8.63 -0.31 -15.48
N GLN A 67 9.65 -1.16 -15.42
CA GLN A 67 10.29 -1.72 -16.61
C GLN A 67 9.31 -2.55 -17.44
N LEU A 68 8.40 -3.29 -16.80
CA LEU A 68 7.39 -4.07 -17.51
C LEU A 68 6.41 -3.17 -18.26
N ARG A 69 5.92 -2.09 -17.65
CA ARG A 69 4.94 -1.21 -18.31
C ARG A 69 5.56 -0.30 -19.37
N THR A 70 6.83 0.08 -19.21
CA THR A 70 7.52 0.98 -20.17
C THR A 70 8.37 0.24 -21.20
N ARG A 71 8.39 -1.10 -21.19
CA ARG A 71 9.29 -1.93 -22.02
C ARG A 71 10.77 -1.53 -21.84
N ALA A 72 11.17 -1.35 -20.59
CA ALA A 72 12.50 -0.90 -20.18
C ALA A 72 12.92 0.49 -20.73
N GLY A 73 11.96 1.35 -21.08
CA GLY A 73 12.18 2.72 -21.53
C GLY A 73 11.90 3.78 -20.45
N GLY A 74 12.33 5.02 -20.72
CA GLY A 74 11.92 6.20 -19.94
C GLY A 74 12.40 6.22 -18.49
N TYR A 75 13.64 5.78 -18.25
CA TYR A 75 14.29 5.72 -16.94
C TYR A 75 15.02 7.02 -16.58
N ASP A 76 14.35 8.15 -16.77
CA ASP A 76 14.85 9.48 -16.46
C ASP A 76 14.05 10.06 -15.28
N PHE A 77 14.40 9.59 -14.08
CA PHE A 77 13.81 10.04 -12.81
C PHE A 77 14.76 9.71 -11.65
N ASP A 78 14.76 10.56 -10.63
CA ASP A 78 15.67 10.40 -9.47
C ASP A 78 15.23 9.30 -8.51
N ASP A 79 13.91 9.15 -8.29
CA ASP A 79 13.35 8.14 -7.39
C ASP A 79 12.06 7.56 -7.96
N ILE A 80 11.86 6.25 -7.77
CA ILE A 80 10.70 5.53 -8.29
C ILE A 80 9.37 6.05 -7.71
N THR A 81 9.38 6.72 -6.55
CA THR A 81 8.21 7.35 -5.95
C THR A 81 7.67 8.51 -6.79
N ILE A 82 8.51 9.15 -7.61
CA ILE A 82 8.07 10.18 -8.55
C ILE A 82 7.18 9.56 -9.64
N ARG A 83 7.52 8.34 -10.08
CA ARG A 83 6.79 7.58 -11.11
C ARG A 83 5.59 6.83 -10.56
N GLN A 84 5.72 6.38 -9.32
CA GLN A 84 4.77 5.51 -8.65
C GLN A 84 4.50 6.06 -7.24
N PRO A 85 3.57 7.04 -7.14
CA PRO A 85 3.33 7.78 -5.91
C PRO A 85 2.99 6.89 -4.73
N TRP A 86 3.40 7.36 -3.55
CA TRP A 86 2.97 6.77 -2.31
C TRP A 86 1.61 7.34 -1.92
N ILE A 87 0.54 6.54 -1.96
CA ILE A 87 -0.83 7.04 -1.71
C ILE A 87 -0.91 7.85 -0.42
N GLU A 88 -0.28 7.38 0.67
CA GLU A 88 -0.34 8.04 1.96
C GLU A 88 0.48 9.34 2.08
N PHE A 89 1.44 9.58 1.18
CA PHE A 89 2.33 10.75 1.20
C PHE A 89 2.21 11.65 -0.04
N ALA A 90 1.44 11.25 -1.05
CA ALA A 90 1.39 11.93 -2.34
C ALA A 90 1.09 13.43 -2.17
N HIS A 91 0.08 13.77 -1.38
CA HIS A 91 -0.27 15.16 -1.09
C HIS A 91 0.88 15.93 -0.42
N ASP A 92 1.51 15.34 0.61
CA ASP A 92 2.62 15.98 1.32
C ASP A 92 3.86 16.19 0.44
N LEU A 93 3.98 15.40 -0.63
CA LEU A 93 5.03 15.51 -1.65
C LEU A 93 4.59 16.34 -2.87
N GLY A 94 3.40 16.96 -2.84
CA GLY A 94 2.86 17.74 -3.96
C GLY A 94 2.51 16.92 -5.20
N GLN A 95 2.30 15.61 -5.04
CA GLN A 95 1.91 14.70 -6.11
C GLN A 95 0.38 14.59 -6.17
N ASP A 96 -0.17 14.85 -7.35
CA ASP A 96 -1.59 14.61 -7.65
C ASP A 96 -1.80 13.13 -8.02
N LEU A 97 -2.68 12.44 -7.28
CA LEU A 97 -3.01 11.04 -7.48
C LEU A 97 -3.95 10.79 -8.68
N ASP A 98 -4.65 11.82 -9.15
CA ASP A 98 -5.55 11.72 -10.31
C ASP A 98 -4.85 11.98 -11.64
N ASN A 99 -3.63 12.53 -11.61
CA ASN A 99 -2.82 12.70 -12.80
C ASN A 99 -2.53 11.38 -13.52
N ASP A 100 -2.41 11.49 -14.84
CA ASP A 100 -1.94 10.40 -15.66
C ASP A 100 -0.44 10.19 -15.46
N GLN A 101 -0.05 8.91 -15.41
CA GLN A 101 1.35 8.51 -15.37
C GLN A 101 1.85 8.27 -16.79
N ILE A 102 3.16 8.29 -17.00
CA ILE A 102 3.80 8.19 -18.31
C ILE A 102 3.38 6.98 -19.17
N ALA A 103 2.92 5.90 -18.54
CA ALA A 103 2.52 4.68 -19.19
C ALA A 103 1.41 3.98 -18.38
N PRO A 104 0.42 3.37 -19.04
CA PRO A 104 -0.52 2.48 -18.38
C PRO A 104 0.13 1.13 -18.03
N PRO A 105 -0.32 0.44 -16.97
CA PRO A 105 -1.27 0.92 -15.96
C PRO A 105 -0.64 1.99 -15.05
N ARG A 106 -1.47 2.81 -14.38
CA ARG A 106 -0.96 3.66 -13.29
C ARG A 106 -0.59 2.77 -12.11
N ILE A 107 0.57 3.03 -11.52
CA ILE A 107 1.12 2.23 -10.44
C ILE A 107 1.30 3.11 -9.21
N PHE A 108 0.88 2.60 -8.06
CA PHE A 108 1.03 3.25 -6.77
C PHE A 108 1.70 2.31 -5.78
N LYS A 109 2.16 2.84 -4.64
CA LYS A 109 2.58 2.03 -3.49
C LYS A 109 1.76 2.36 -2.26
N SER A 110 1.62 1.38 -1.38
CA SER A 110 1.03 1.57 -0.06
C SER A 110 1.61 0.57 0.96
N HIS A 111 1.64 1.01 2.22
CA HIS A 111 2.00 0.20 3.38
C HIS A 111 0.82 -0.05 4.32
N GLN A 112 -0.40 0.26 3.87
CA GLN A 112 -1.62 0.02 4.62
C GLN A 112 -2.03 -1.43 4.54
N LEU A 113 -2.80 -1.86 5.54
CA LEU A 113 -3.46 -3.15 5.49
C LEU A 113 -4.41 -3.17 4.29
N TYR A 114 -4.39 -4.27 3.53
CA TYR A 114 -5.26 -4.47 2.35
C TYR A 114 -6.72 -4.08 2.60
N ARG A 115 -7.24 -4.44 3.78
CA ARG A 115 -8.62 -4.14 4.20
C ARG A 115 -8.92 -2.65 4.31
N LEU A 116 -7.93 -1.81 4.59
CA LEU A 116 -8.09 -0.37 4.78
C LEU A 116 -7.89 0.40 3.47
N SER A 117 -7.07 -0.11 2.56
CA SER A 117 -6.62 0.64 1.38
C SER A 117 -7.36 0.31 0.09
N ILE A 118 -7.89 -0.91 -0.08
CA ILE A 118 -8.37 -1.37 -1.40
C ILE A 118 -9.62 -2.22 -1.24
N GLN A 119 -10.78 -1.57 -1.06
CA GLN A 119 -12.01 -2.30 -0.75
C GLN A 119 -12.88 -2.65 -1.97
N GLU A 120 -12.68 -2.09 -3.18
CA GLU A 120 -13.67 -2.26 -4.27
C GLU A 120 -13.17 -2.28 -5.73
N ALA A 121 -11.86 -2.39 -6.00
CA ALA A 121 -11.37 -2.40 -7.39
C ALA A 121 -10.78 -3.77 -7.78
N ASN A 122 -10.91 -4.14 -9.07
CA ASN A 122 -10.21 -5.27 -9.73
C ASN A 122 -8.69 -5.02 -9.82
N THR A 123 -8.11 -4.53 -8.73
CA THR A 123 -6.73 -4.08 -8.59
C THR A 123 -5.82 -5.28 -8.44
N CYS A 124 -4.79 -5.36 -9.29
CA CYS A 124 -3.71 -6.31 -9.09
C CYS A 124 -2.86 -5.85 -7.90
N VAL A 125 -2.81 -6.68 -6.86
CA VAL A 125 -2.00 -6.43 -5.67
C VAL A 125 -0.79 -7.36 -5.68
N LEU A 126 0.41 -6.79 -5.75
CA LEU A 126 1.64 -7.55 -5.63
C LEU A 126 2.14 -7.52 -4.18
N PHE A 127 1.93 -8.62 -3.45
CA PHE A 127 2.43 -8.81 -2.09
C PHE A 127 3.89 -9.29 -2.09
N VAL A 128 4.76 -8.57 -1.39
CA VAL A 128 6.10 -9.05 -1.06
C VAL A 128 6.23 -9.24 0.45
N ILE A 129 6.29 -10.51 0.87
CA ILE A 129 6.52 -10.90 2.26
C ILE A 129 7.96 -11.41 2.37
N GLN A 130 8.78 -10.69 3.14
CA GLN A 130 10.09 -11.19 3.54
C GLN A 130 9.96 -11.93 4.88
N LYS A 131 10.58 -13.10 4.99
CA LYS A 131 10.67 -13.84 6.26
C LYS A 131 11.45 -13.00 7.26
N LEU A 132 10.78 -12.56 8.34
CA LEU A 132 11.44 -11.97 9.49
C LEU A 132 12.29 -13.07 10.13
N ARG A 133 13.59 -12.79 10.30
CA ARG A 133 14.53 -13.69 10.97
C ARG A 133 14.27 -13.73 12.46
#